data_AF-A0A5J4V7C5-F1
#
_entry.id   AF-A0A5J4V7C5-F1
#
_cell.length_a   1.000
_cell.length_b   1.000
_cell.length_c   1.000
_cell.angle_alpha   90.00
_cell.angle_beta   90.00
_cell.angle_gamma   90.00
#
_symmetry.space_group_name_H-M   'P 1'
#
loop_
_entity.id
_entity.type
_entity.pdbx_description
1 polymer ?
#
loop_
_entity_poly.entity_id
_entity_poly.type
_entity_poly.pdbx_seq_one_letter_code
_entity_poly.pdbx_strand_id
1 'polypeptide(L)'
;MEKQSQHSEHILNFDQSIRHQEQSGNDIKSQIAQHAEHLLQPEISDEEKINLLIQLISLAVSVAENNWNDIITTSGVIETVSGLILETTNPKIRTLCGAAIEVIQQWGKKWE
;
A
#
# COMPACT_ATOMS: atom_id res chain seq x y z
N MET A 1 -8.49 -43.50 20.22
CA MET A 1 -7.19 -42.80 20.07
C MET A 1 -7.33 -41.85 18.89
N GLU A 2 -7.89 -40.65 19.04
CA GLU A 2 -8.20 -39.75 17.90
C GLU A 2 -7.98 -38.25 18.16
N LYS A 3 -7.37 -37.87 19.29
CA LYS A 3 -7.17 -36.44 19.65
C LYS A 3 -5.86 -35.81 19.16
N GLN A 4 -4.98 -36.57 18.50
CA GLN A 4 -3.67 -36.08 18.05
C GLN A 4 -3.62 -35.66 16.57
N SER A 5 -4.65 -35.98 15.76
CA SER A 5 -4.64 -35.65 14.32
C SER A 5 -5.06 -34.20 14.04
N GLN A 6 -6.03 -33.66 14.80
CA GLN A 6 -6.58 -32.32 14.55
C GLN A 6 -5.61 -31.18 14.91
N HIS A 7 -4.67 -31.39 15.84
CA HIS A 7 -3.73 -30.35 16.26
C HIS A 7 -2.65 -30.08 15.20
N SER A 8 -2.22 -31.13 14.48
CA SER A 8 -1.22 -31.02 13.41
C SER A 8 -1.76 -30.33 12.16
N GLU A 9 -3.03 -30.56 11.81
CA GLU A 9 -3.68 -29.89 10.67
C GLU A 9 -3.91 -28.39 10.93
N HIS A 10 -4.20 -28.02 12.18
CA HIS A 10 -4.41 -26.62 12.57
C HIS A 10 -3.11 -25.79 12.49
N ILE A 11 -1.96 -26.39 12.86
CA ILE A 11 -0.65 -25.73 12.81
C ILE A 11 -0.19 -25.56 11.36
N LEU A 12 -0.41 -26.57 10.50
CA LEU A 12 -0.07 -26.49 9.08
C LEU A 12 -0.91 -25.44 8.35
N ASN A 13 -2.23 -25.38 8.61
CA ASN A 13 -3.09 -24.35 8.02
C ASN A 13 -2.75 -22.93 8.50
N PHE A 14 -2.31 -22.79 9.75
CA PHE A 14 -1.86 -21.50 10.28
C PHE A 14 -0.56 -21.04 9.61
N ASP A 15 0.44 -21.92 9.50
CA ASP A 15 1.72 -21.61 8.83
C ASP A 15 1.51 -21.27 7.34
N GLN A 16 0.59 -21.97 6.68
CA GLN A 16 0.22 -21.68 5.29
C GLN A 16 -0.52 -20.33 5.16
N SER A 17 -1.41 -19.99 6.10
CA SER A 17 -2.10 -18.69 6.13
C SER A 17 -1.12 -17.52 6.35
N ILE A 18 -0.15 -17.70 7.26
CA ILE A 18 0.89 -16.70 7.56
C ILE A 18 1.75 -16.45 6.31
N ARG A 19 2.21 -17.51 5.63
CA ARG A 19 3.03 -17.38 4.41
C ARG A 19 2.29 -16.69 3.26
N HIS A 20 1.00 -16.97 3.07
CA HIS A 20 0.21 -16.29 2.04
C HIS A 20 0.00 -14.81 2.37
N GLN A 21 -0.16 -14.45 3.65
CA GLN A 21 -0.26 -13.06 4.09
C GLN A 21 1.06 -12.29 3.95
N GLU A 22 2.20 -12.92 4.24
CA GLU A 22 3.53 -12.31 4.07
C GLU A 22 3.91 -12.12 2.60
N GLN A 23 3.59 -13.10 1.74
CA GLN A 23 3.89 -13.03 0.31
C GLN A 23 3.00 -12.00 -0.40
N SER A 24 1.68 -12.01 -0.13
CA SER A 24 0.77 -10.97 -0.63
C SER A 24 1.15 -9.58 -0.11
N GLY A 25 1.60 -9.49 1.15
CA GLY A 25 2.12 -8.25 1.72
C GLY A 25 3.33 -7.71 0.95
N ASN A 26 4.34 -8.56 0.73
CA ASN A 26 5.57 -8.22 0.01
C ASN A 26 5.32 -7.78 -1.44
N ASP A 27 4.40 -8.46 -2.14
CA ASP A 27 4.03 -8.11 -3.52
C ASP A 27 3.37 -6.72 -3.58
N ILE A 28 2.55 -6.37 -2.59
CA ILE A 28 1.91 -5.05 -2.54
C ILE A 28 2.92 -3.96 -2.16
N LYS A 29 3.86 -4.24 -1.24
CA LYS A 29 4.91 -3.25 -0.89
C LYS A 29 5.73 -2.87 -2.12
N SER A 30 6.15 -3.87 -2.89
CA SER A 30 6.93 -3.68 -4.11
C SER A 30 6.16 -2.85 -5.14
N GLN A 31 4.87 -3.13 -5.32
CA GLN A 31 4.01 -2.33 -6.20
C GLN A 31 3.88 -0.89 -5.72
N ILE A 32 3.61 -0.63 -4.44
CA ILE A 32 3.49 0.75 -3.93
C ILE A 32 4.79 1.53 -4.11
N ALA A 33 5.94 0.90 -3.82
CA ALA A 33 7.25 1.50 -4.03
C ALA A 33 7.50 1.82 -5.51
N GLN A 34 7.18 0.90 -6.43
CA GLN A 34 7.31 1.13 -7.87
C GLN A 34 6.42 2.28 -8.36
N HIS A 35 5.17 2.36 -7.90
CA HIS A 35 4.28 3.45 -8.25
C HIS A 35 4.79 4.79 -7.72
N ALA A 36 5.33 4.82 -6.50
CA ALA A 36 5.92 6.02 -5.92
C ALA A 36 7.19 6.47 -6.69
N GLU A 37 8.08 5.54 -7.03
CA GLU A 37 9.26 5.83 -7.84
C GLU A 37 8.87 6.38 -9.23
N HIS A 38 7.85 5.78 -9.86
CA HIS A 38 7.37 6.23 -11.16
C HIS A 38 6.74 7.63 -11.09
N LEU A 39 6.04 7.97 -10.00
CA LEU A 39 5.50 9.32 -9.77
C LEU A 39 6.57 10.41 -9.62
N LEU A 40 7.79 10.04 -9.22
CA LEU A 40 8.93 10.98 -9.13
C LEU A 40 9.57 11.26 -10.51
N GLN A 41 9.21 10.53 -11.55
CA GLN A 41 9.80 10.76 -12.87
C GLN A 41 9.23 12.06 -13.48
N PRO A 42 10.09 13.00 -13.89
CA PRO A 42 9.64 14.29 -14.42
C PRO A 42 8.95 14.19 -15.78
N GLU A 43 9.11 13.07 -16.48
CA GLU A 43 8.72 12.87 -17.88
C GLU A 43 7.34 12.23 -18.06
N ILE A 44 6.69 11.76 -16.98
CA ILE A 44 5.39 11.10 -17.10
C ILE A 44 4.25 12.12 -17.25
N SER A 45 3.28 11.80 -18.10
CA SER A 45 2.15 12.67 -18.41
C SER A 45 1.22 12.83 -17.22
N ASP A 46 0.43 13.90 -17.21
CA ASP A 46 -0.60 14.12 -16.18
C ASP A 46 -1.63 12.99 -16.12
N GLU A 47 -2.00 12.43 -17.28
CA GLU A 47 -2.91 11.28 -17.36
C GLU A 47 -2.32 10.03 -16.71
N GLU A 48 -1.01 9.82 -16.90
CA GLU A 48 -0.29 8.71 -16.32
C GLU A 48 -0.10 8.88 -14.80
N LYS A 49 0.22 10.09 -14.35
CA LYS A 49 0.22 10.46 -12.91
C LYS A 49 -1.13 10.18 -12.27
N ILE A 50 -2.22 10.56 -12.94
CA ILE A 50 -3.59 10.29 -12.47
C ILE A 50 -3.82 8.78 -12.34
N ASN A 51 -3.43 7.99 -13.34
CA ASN A 51 -3.60 6.54 -13.31
C ASN A 51 -2.80 5.89 -12.19
N LEU A 52 -1.53 6.28 -12.01
CA LEU A 52 -0.67 5.80 -10.93
C LEU A 52 -1.24 6.15 -9.55
N LEU A 53 -1.77 7.36 -9.37
CA LEU A 53 -2.41 7.76 -8.11
C LEU A 53 -3.68 6.96 -7.82
N ILE A 54 -4.50 6.67 -8.84
CA ILE A 54 -5.69 5.81 -8.69
C ILE A 54 -5.27 4.39 -8.27
N GLN A 55 -4.25 3.82 -8.92
CA GLN A 55 -3.72 2.50 -8.56
C GLN A 55 -3.16 2.49 -7.15
N LEU A 56 -2.44 3.54 -6.75
CA LEU A 56 -1.91 3.70 -5.41
C LEU A 56 -3.02 3.73 -4.35
N ILE A 57 -4.09 4.50 -4.57
CA ILE A 57 -5.26 4.54 -3.68
C ILE A 57 -5.96 3.17 -3.62
N SER A 58 -6.09 2.49 -4.75
CA SER A 58 -6.73 1.16 -4.81
C SER A 58 -5.94 0.12 -4.01
N LEU A 59 -4.62 0.07 -4.21
CA LEU A 59 -3.72 -0.76 -3.41
C LEU A 59 -3.82 -0.37 -1.93
N ALA A 60 -3.85 0.92 -1.65
CA ALA A 60 -3.91 1.46 -0.31
C ALA A 60 -5.15 1.03 0.49
N VAL A 61 -6.30 0.91 -0.17
CA VAL A 61 -7.55 0.42 0.42
C VAL A 61 -7.57 -1.11 0.53
N SER A 62 -6.83 -1.82 -0.32
CA SER A 62 -6.84 -3.28 -0.39
C SER A 62 -5.86 -3.96 0.57
N VAL A 63 -4.89 -3.23 1.11
CA VAL A 63 -3.88 -3.76 2.03
C VAL A 63 -4.49 -4.07 3.40
N ALA A 64 -4.18 -5.26 3.93
CA ALA A 64 -4.49 -5.62 5.32
C ALA A 64 -3.73 -4.71 6.30
N GLU A 65 -4.43 -4.26 7.34
CA GLU A 65 -3.98 -3.30 8.38
C GLU A 65 -2.55 -3.50 8.91
N ASN A 66 -2.15 -4.76 8.98
CA ASN A 66 -0.93 -5.24 9.61
C ASN A 66 0.34 -4.84 8.83
N ASN A 67 0.22 -4.60 7.52
CA ASN A 67 1.38 -4.38 6.65
C ASN A 67 1.64 -2.91 6.35
N TRP A 68 0.74 -2.02 6.77
CA TRP A 68 0.75 -0.64 6.30
C TRP A 68 1.87 0.21 6.89
N ASN A 69 2.14 0.08 8.18
CA ASN A 69 3.23 0.85 8.80
C ASN A 69 4.57 0.59 8.10
N ASP A 70 4.87 -0.68 7.84
CA ASP A 70 6.11 -1.06 7.16
C ASP A 70 6.15 -0.50 5.73
N ILE A 71 5.07 -0.66 4.95
CA ILE A 71 4.98 -0.13 3.59
C ILE A 71 5.19 1.39 3.56
N ILE A 72 4.53 2.15 4.44
CA ILE A 72 4.66 3.61 4.49
C ILE A 72 6.12 3.99 4.77
N THR A 73 6.73 3.36 5.78
CA THR A 73 8.11 3.68 6.18
C THR A 73 9.15 3.32 5.14
N THR A 74 8.95 2.28 4.32
CA THR A 74 9.95 1.83 3.36
C THR A 74 9.75 2.38 1.94
N SER A 75 8.53 2.77 1.57
CA SER A 75 8.21 3.17 0.19
C SER A 75 8.42 4.66 -0.11
N GLY A 76 8.48 5.52 0.91
CA GLY A 76 8.55 6.97 0.71
C GLY A 76 7.29 7.55 0.03
N VAL A 77 6.19 6.80 0.02
CA VAL A 77 4.96 7.16 -0.70
C VAL A 77 4.37 8.49 -0.21
N ILE A 78 4.49 8.79 1.09
CA ILE A 78 3.98 10.03 1.67
C ILE A 78 4.79 11.23 1.18
N GLU A 79 6.11 11.13 1.16
CA GLU A 79 7.01 12.17 0.68
C GLU A 79 6.77 12.43 -0.81
N THR A 80 6.68 11.37 -1.62
CA THR A 80 6.39 11.49 -3.06
C THR A 80 5.06 12.18 -3.32
N VAL A 81 3.98 11.70 -2.69
CA VAL A 81 2.63 12.25 -2.92
C VAL A 81 2.53 13.69 -2.39
N SER A 82 3.21 14.01 -1.29
CA SER A 82 3.25 15.36 -0.72
C SER A 82 4.06 16.32 -1.60
N GLY A 83 5.19 15.88 -2.15
CA GLY A 83 5.97 16.66 -3.12
C GLY A 83 5.16 16.96 -4.38
N LEU A 84 4.46 15.94 -4.91
CA LEU A 84 3.64 16.10 -6.11
C LEU A 84 2.49 17.11 -5.94
N ILE A 85 1.91 17.24 -4.73
CA ILE A 85 0.91 18.28 -4.41
C ILE A 85 1.46 19.69 -4.63
N LEU A 86 2.71 19.91 -4.24
CA LEU A 86 3.38 21.21 -4.30
C LEU A 86 3.81 21.56 -5.73
N GLU A 87 4.20 20.56 -6.51
CA GLU A 87 4.72 20.72 -7.86
C GLU A 87 3.63 20.78 -8.94
N THR A 88 2.50 20.10 -8.72
CA THR A 88 1.46 20.00 -9.76
C THR A 88 0.58 21.25 -9.88
N THR A 89 0.40 21.71 -11.12
CA THR A 89 -0.61 22.71 -11.48
C THR A 89 -1.98 22.09 -11.78
N ASN A 90 -2.04 20.76 -11.91
CA ASN A 90 -3.25 20.04 -12.24
C ASN A 90 -4.11 19.79 -10.98
N PRO A 91 -5.33 20.38 -10.89
CA PRO A 91 -6.15 20.26 -9.69
C PRO A 91 -6.62 18.82 -9.45
N LYS A 92 -6.75 17.99 -10.49
CA LYS A 92 -7.15 16.58 -10.33
C LYS A 92 -6.04 15.75 -9.69
N ILE A 93 -4.79 15.96 -10.10
CA ILE A 93 -3.62 15.33 -9.47
C ILE A 93 -3.57 15.72 -8.00
N ARG A 94 -3.70 17.02 -7.69
CA ARG A 94 -3.72 17.52 -6.32
C ARG A 94 -4.80 16.87 -5.45
N THR A 95 -6.02 16.74 -5.97
CA THR A 95 -7.12 16.07 -5.27
C THR A 95 -6.81 14.60 -5.00
N LEU A 96 -6.28 13.88 -6.00
CA LEU A 96 -5.94 12.47 -5.85
C LEU A 96 -4.79 12.26 -4.85
N CYS A 97 -3.79 13.13 -4.85
CA CYS A 97 -2.74 13.11 -3.83
C CYS A 97 -3.30 13.31 -2.43
N GLY A 98 -4.23 14.26 -2.25
CA GLY A 98 -4.93 14.44 -0.98
C GLY A 98 -5.68 13.19 -0.53
N ALA A 99 -6.42 12.56 -1.46
CA ALA A 99 -7.13 11.31 -1.18
C ALA A 99 -6.19 10.16 -0.80
N ALA A 100 -5.05 10.01 -1.49
CA ALA A 100 -4.03 9.03 -1.12
C ALA A 100 -3.49 9.25 0.30
N ILE A 101 -3.18 10.50 0.66
CA ILE A 101 -2.71 10.83 2.02
C ILE A 101 -3.79 10.53 3.06
N GLU A 102 -5.05 10.90 2.80
CA GLU A 102 -6.15 10.62 3.74
C GLU A 102 -6.34 9.12 3.97
N VAL A 103 -6.31 8.31 2.92
CA VAL A 103 -6.40 6.84 3.04
C VAL A 103 -5.23 6.32 3.85
N ILE A 104 -4.00 6.74 3.55
CA ILE A 104 -2.81 6.31 4.29
C ILE A 104 -2.91 6.69 5.78
N GLN A 105 -3.37 7.90 6.10
CA GLN A 105 -3.52 8.37 7.48
C GLN A 105 -4.60 7.63 8.28
N GLN A 106 -5.67 7.16 7.64
CA GLN A 106 -6.72 6.37 8.33
C GLN A 106 -6.14 5.10 8.96
N TRP A 107 -5.13 4.49 8.33
CA TRP A 107 -4.45 3.33 8.89
C TRP A 107 -3.58 3.66 10.09
N GLY A 108 -2.97 4.85 10.12
CA GLY A 108 -2.19 5.34 11.28
C GLY A 108 -3.07 5.67 12.49
N LYS A 109 -4.26 6.26 12.27
CA LYS A 109 -5.20 6.65 13.34
C LYS A 109 -5.92 5.48 14.00
N LYS A 110 -5.91 4.28 13.41
CA LYS A 110 -6.61 3.11 13.96
C LYS A 110 -5.98 2.57 15.26
N TRP A 111 -4.84 3.10 15.68
CA TRP A 111 -4.06 2.62 16.84
C TRP A 111 -3.89 3.63 17.99
N GLU A 112 -4.70 4.69 18.05
CA GLU A 112 -4.82 5.56 19.24
C GLU A 112 -5.97 5.14 20.18
#